data_AF-T1DW02-F1
#
_entry.id   AF-T1DW02-F1
#
_cell.length_a   1.000
_cell.length_b   1.000
_cell.length_c   1.000
_cell.angle_alpha   90.00
_cell.angle_beta   90.00
_cell.angle_gamma   90.00
#
_symmetry.space_group_name_H-M   'P 1'
#
loop_
_entity.id
_entity.type
_entity.pdbx_description
1 polymer ?
#
loop_
_entity_poly.entity_id
_entity_poly.type
_entity_poly.pdbx_seq_one_letter_code
_entity_poly.pdbx_strand_id
1 'polypeptide(L)' 'MKDKDLSELKKMLSEKKSELFELRLKLKTMQLTNPSQIAMLRKDIARINTAISAKKD' A
#
# COMPACT_ATOMS: atom_id res chain seq x y z
N MET A 1 22.15 1.01 -11.53
CA MET A 1 21.16 2.02 -11.08
C MET A 1 19.71 1.51 -11.12
N LYS A 2 19.43 0.19 -11.25
CA LYS A 2 18.05 -0.35 -11.31
C LYS A 2 17.54 -0.99 -10.00
N ASP A 3 18.43 -1.36 -9.08
CA ASP A 3 18.04 -2.05 -7.83
C ASP A 3 17.46 -1.12 -6.74
N LYS A 4 17.85 0.17 -6.75
CA LYS A 4 17.36 1.13 -5.76
C LYS A 4 15.85 1.32 -5.84
N ASP A 5 15.32 1.30 -7.06
CA ASP A 5 13.91 1.45 -7.38
C ASP A 5 13.02 0.33 -6.79
N LEU A 6 13.47 -0.93 -6.88
CA LEU A 6 12.73 -2.08 -6.33
C LEU A 6 12.71 -2.06 -4.80
N SER A 7 13.81 -1.64 -4.18
CA SER A 7 13.90 -1.49 -2.73
C SER A 7 12.97 -0.38 -2.24
N GLU A 8 12.93 0.75 -2.95
CA GLU A 8 12.07 1.89 -2.64
C GLU A 8 10.58 1.55 -2.81
N LEU A 9 10.21 0.84 -3.88
CA LEU A 9 8.86 0.33 -4.08
C LEU A 9 8.44 -0.67 -2.98
N LYS A 10 9.34 -1.55 -2.54
CA LYS A 10 9.08 -2.45 -1.40
C LYS A 10 8.90 -1.68 -0.10
N LYS A 11 9.66 -0.60 0.10
CA LYS A 11 9.57 0.26 1.28
C LYS A 11 8.22 0.99 1.31
N MET A 12 7.81 1.60 0.20
CA MET A 12 6.48 2.20 0.04
C MET A 12 5.36 1.19 0.26
N LEU A 13 5.52 -0.05 -0.24
CA LEU A 13 4.54 -1.11 -0.02
C LEU A 13 4.39 -1.48 1.45
N SER A 14 5.49 -1.50 2.21
CA SER A 14 5.46 -1.74 3.65
C SER A 14 4.72 -0.62 4.39
N GLU A 15 5.02 0.64 4.07
CA GLU A 15 4.34 1.80 4.66
C GLU A 15 2.83 1.77 4.37
N LYS A 16 2.44 1.52 3.11
CA LYS A 16 1.03 1.42 2.70
C LYS A 16 0.28 0.27 3.36
N LYS A 17 0.96 -0.85 3.68
CA LYS A 17 0.37 -1.95 4.46
C LYS A 17 0.13 -1.58 5.92
N SER A 18 1.07 -0.86 6.55
CA SER A 18 0.88 -0.35 7.91
C SER A 18 -0.27 0.65 7.99
N GLU A 19 -0.35 1.57 7.04
CA GLU A 19 -1.45 2.53 6.91
C GLU A 19 -2.80 1.81 6.71
N LEU A 20 -2.83 0.73 5.91
CA LEU A 20 -4.03 -0.10 5.74
C LEU A 20 -4.45 -0.79 7.04
N PHE A 21 -3.49 -1.24 7.85
CA PHE A 21 -3.74 -1.88 9.14
C PHE A 21 -4.32 -0.89 10.14
N GLU A 22 -3.77 0.32 10.22
CA GLU A 22 -4.31 1.40 11.05
C GLU A 22 -5.71 1.82 10.62
N LEU A 23 -5.96 1.97 9.31
CA LEU A 23 -7.29 2.29 8.79
C LEU A 23 -8.29 1.17 9.07
N ARG A 24 -7.88 -0.11 8.99
CA ARG A 24 -8.73 -1.24 9.38
C ARG A 24 -9.04 -1.25 10.88
N LEU A 25 -8.08 -0.89 11.72
CA LEU A 25 -8.28 -0.71 13.16
C LEU A 25 -9.30 0.40 13.43
N LYS A 26 -9.11 1.58 12.82
CA LYS A 26 -10.04 2.72 12.92
C LYS A 26 -11.44 2.40 12.37
N LEU A 27 -11.52 1.58 11.32
CA LEU A 27 -12.80 1.06 10.81
C LEU A 27 -13.48 0.17 11.85
N LYS A 28 -12.72 -0.71 12.50
CA LYS A 28 -13.24 -1.64 13.50
C LYS A 28 -13.70 -0.94 14.77
N THR A 29 -13.06 0.18 15.14
CA THR A 29 -13.52 1.05 16.23
C THR A 29 -14.70 1.95 15.84
N MET A 30 -15.21 1.84 14.60
CA MET A 30 -16.25 2.70 14.02
C MET A 30 -15.92 4.20 14.06
N GLN A 31 -14.64 4.55 14.21
CA GLN A 31 -14.15 5.93 14.19
C GLN A 31 -13.69 6.37 12.79
N LEU A 32 -13.95 5.55 11.77
CA LEU A 32 -13.49 5.84 10.43
C LEU A 32 -14.45 6.80 9.72
N THR A 33 -13.98 8.01 9.53
CA THR A 33 -14.68 9.06 8.79
C THR A 33 -14.73 8.82 7.28
N ASN A 34 -13.83 8.00 6.71
CA ASN A 34 -13.80 7.80 5.26
C ASN A 34 -13.35 6.38 4.82
N PRO A 35 -14.27 5.41 4.70
CA PRO A 35 -13.97 4.05 4.24
C PRO A 35 -13.43 3.98 2.81
N SER A 36 -13.67 5.00 1.99
CA SER A 36 -13.15 5.10 0.61
C SER A 36 -11.63 5.08 0.55
N GLN A 37 -10.94 5.57 1.59
CA GLN A 37 -9.48 5.55 1.66
C GLN A 37 -8.92 4.12 1.68
N ILE A 38 -9.61 3.17 2.33
CA ILE A 38 -9.20 1.77 2.36
C ILE A 38 -9.22 1.17 0.94
N ALA A 39 -10.25 1.49 0.16
CA ALA A 39 -10.36 1.02 -1.23
C ALA A 39 -9.26 1.62 -2.12
N MET A 40 -8.95 2.90 -1.93
CA MET A 40 -7.86 3.59 -2.65
C MET A 40 -6.49 2.98 -2.29
N LEU A 41 -6.23 2.79 -1.00
CA LEU A 41 -4.97 2.22 -0.51
C LEU A 41 -4.74 0.79 -1.00
N ARG A 42 -5.80 -0.03 -1.08
CA ARG A 42 -5.74 -1.37 -1.69
C ARG A 42 -5.39 -1.31 -3.18
N LYS A 43 -5.93 -0.35 -3.93
CA LYS A 43 -5.59 -0.16 -5.36
C LYS A 43 -4.13 0.27 -5.51
N ASP A 44 -3.63 1.15 -4.64
CA ASP A 44 -2.23 1.59 -4.69
C ASP A 44 -1.27 0.44 -4.39
N ILE A 45 -1.55 -0.39 -3.37
CA ILE A 45 -0.77 -1.61 -3.08
C ILE A 45 -0.75 -2.55 -4.29
N ALA A 46 -1.89 -2.71 -4.98
CA ALA A 46 -1.96 -3.55 -6.18
C ALA A 46 -1.09 -2.98 -7.31
N ARG A 47 -1.15 -1.67 -7.59
CA ARG A 47 -0.31 -1.03 -8.60
C ARG A 47 1.19 -1.15 -8.28
N ILE A 48 1.57 -0.98 -7.01
CA ILE A 48 2.97 -1.12 -6.59
C ILE A 48 3.44 -2.56 -6.80
N ASN A 49 2.62 -3.57 -6.45
CA ASN A 49 2.95 -4.98 -6.73
C ASN A 49 3.11 -5.25 -8.22
N THR A 50 2.22 -4.71 -9.07
CA THR A 50 2.34 -4.85 -10.52
C THR A 50 3.62 -4.20 -11.05
N ALA A 51 3.97 -3.00 -10.57
CA ALA A 51 5.20 -2.31 -10.95
C ALA A 51 6.46 -3.07 -10.47
N ILE A 52 6.42 -3.67 -9.28
CA ILE A 52 7.50 -4.53 -8.78
C ILE A 52 7.66 -5.76 -9.67
N SER A 53 6.54 -6.41 -10.05
CA SER A 53 6.58 -7.57 -10.93
C SER A 53 7.14 -7.21 -12.30
N ALA A 54 6.64 -6.13 -12.91
CA ALA A 54 7.08 -5.64 -14.21
C ALA A 54 8.54 -5.16 -14.25
N LYS A 55 9.15 -4.82 -13.09
CA LYS A 55 10.59 -4.51 -12.98
C LYS A 55 11.45 -5.74 -12.72
N LYS A 56 10.84 -6.87 -12.33
CA LYS A 56 11.51 -8.12 -12.03
C LYS A 56 11.66 -9.01 -13.28
N ASP A 57 10.77 -8.83 -14.25
CA ASP A 57 10.85 -9.31 -15.64
C ASP A 57 11.71 -8.38 -16.50
#